data_AF-A0A0F9HXC2-F1
#
_entry.id   AF-A0A0F9HXC2-F1
#
_cell.length_a   1.000
_cell.length_b   1.000
_cell.length_c   1.000
_cell.angle_alpha   90.00
_cell.angle_beta   90.00
_cell.angle_gamma   90.00
#
_symmetry.space_group_name_H-M   'P 1'
#
loop_
_entity.id
_entity.type
_entity.pdbx_description
1 polymer ?
#
loop_
_entity_poly.entity_id
_entity_poly.type
_entity_poly.pdbx_seq_one_letter_code
_entity_poly.pdbx_strand_id
1 'polypeptide(L)'
;MPFNRATMFAGPRTFILTSITAEDLDFSYDVEGQVVSQFGISGTRAGDNVILSVGAVKLVTGTVLGLDGSSLHDNAIFTLNIVSGTKILGGGGNGGNGGFAVFDPEPPNIGNAAGAGTNGGIGHTPIRLGCTTFIKGAAGNIELGYGGGGGGGGDWGPSAGGGGGGGGGAPLGTNRGLGGAGGNAEGGSGTVNGTAGGNATETVKGAGGAGGNDGGAGGNGAQVGVAAQAGGSGNAAGGSAGSDGGAISKQGFDLTVDGGITVIGAVS
;
A
#
# COMPACT_ATOMS: atom_id res chain seq x y z
N MET A 1 -10.82 11.17 36.25
CA MET A 1 -10.50 9.74 36.38
C MET A 1 -11.36 8.99 35.37
N PRO A 2 -10.81 8.35 34.32
CA PRO A 2 -11.64 7.56 33.41
C PRO A 2 -11.98 6.22 34.08
N PHE A 3 -13.26 5.89 34.11
CA PHE A 3 -13.78 4.63 34.66
C PHE A 3 -13.79 3.56 33.56
N ASN A 4 -12.80 2.65 33.56
CA ASN A 4 -12.88 1.37 32.85
C ASN A 4 -13.34 0.30 33.84
N ARG A 5 -14.66 0.05 33.92
CA ARG A 5 -15.21 -1.06 34.70
C ARG A 5 -15.68 -2.14 33.73
N ALA A 6 -14.79 -3.10 33.44
CA ALA A 6 -15.18 -4.34 32.80
C ALA A 6 -16.16 -5.09 33.74
N THR A 7 -17.42 -5.20 33.35
CA THR A 7 -18.39 -6.10 34.00
C THR A 7 -18.01 -7.55 33.69
N MET A 8 -17.07 -8.09 34.46
CA MET A 8 -16.82 -9.52 34.52
C MET A 8 -17.89 -10.13 35.43
N PHE A 9 -18.87 -10.87 34.92
CA PHE A 9 -19.46 -12.08 35.53
C PHE A 9 -20.48 -12.69 34.56
N ALA A 10 -20.15 -13.88 34.02
CA ALA A 10 -21.02 -14.82 33.32
C ALA A 10 -21.82 -14.33 32.08
N GLY A 11 -21.27 -13.40 31.31
CA GLY A 11 -21.85 -12.98 30.03
C GLY A 11 -20.76 -12.59 29.03
N PRO A 12 -21.12 -12.40 27.75
CA PRO A 12 -20.20 -11.88 26.73
C PRO A 12 -19.56 -10.57 27.22
N ARG A 13 -18.23 -10.49 27.21
CA ARG A 13 -17.52 -9.27 27.64
C ARG A 13 -17.64 -8.23 26.54
N THR A 14 -17.69 -6.95 26.93
CA THR A 14 -17.62 -5.84 25.98
C THR A 14 -16.36 -5.05 26.26
N PHE A 15 -15.50 -4.93 25.24
CA PHE A 15 -14.28 -4.14 25.24
C PHE A 15 -14.47 -2.92 24.38
N ILE A 16 -14.43 -1.74 24.99
CA ILE A 16 -14.51 -0.46 24.28
C ILE A 16 -13.09 0.09 24.21
N LEU A 17 -12.48 -0.01 23.04
CA LEU A 17 -11.13 0.47 22.81
C LEU A 17 -11.09 2.00 22.77
N THR A 18 -9.96 2.55 23.18
CA THR A 18 -9.68 3.99 23.04
C THR A 18 -9.84 4.42 21.58
N SER A 19 -10.54 5.53 21.36
CA SER A 19 -10.84 6.02 20.02
C SER A 19 -9.59 6.53 19.30
N ILE A 20 -9.52 6.28 18.00
CA ILE A 20 -8.46 6.81 17.14
C ILE A 20 -8.94 8.17 16.59
N THR A 21 -8.26 9.25 16.95
CA THR A 21 -8.68 10.62 16.61
C THR A 21 -7.61 11.43 15.88
N ALA A 22 -6.34 11.04 16.00
CA ALA A 22 -5.24 11.68 15.28
C ALA A 22 -5.16 11.14 13.85
N GLU A 23 -4.80 12.02 12.90
CA GLU A 23 -4.37 11.58 11.58
C GLU A 23 -3.07 10.81 11.66
N ASP A 24 -2.92 9.80 10.80
CA ASP A 24 -1.71 8.99 10.72
C ASP A 24 -1.49 8.53 9.28
N LEU A 25 -0.31 8.80 8.73
CA LEU A 25 0.06 8.43 7.36
C LEU A 25 0.92 7.15 7.30
N ASP A 26 1.21 6.55 8.46
CA ASP A 26 1.94 5.29 8.62
C ASP A 26 1.16 4.35 9.54
N PHE A 27 -0.15 4.33 9.36
CA PHE A 27 -1.08 3.73 10.29
C PHE A 27 -0.99 2.19 10.29
N SER A 28 -0.85 1.63 11.49
CA SER A 28 -0.90 0.19 11.77
C SER A 28 -1.52 -0.04 13.14
N TYR A 29 -2.51 -0.91 13.22
CA TYR A 29 -3.31 -1.13 14.43
C TYR A 29 -3.73 -2.61 14.56
N ASP A 30 -3.05 -3.33 15.44
CA ASP A 30 -3.43 -4.68 15.88
C ASP A 30 -4.55 -4.60 16.93
N VAL A 31 -5.76 -5.01 16.56
CA VAL A 31 -6.94 -4.90 17.42
C VAL A 31 -6.82 -5.78 18.66
N GLU A 32 -6.32 -7.01 18.52
CA GLU A 32 -6.17 -7.95 19.63
C GLU A 32 -5.10 -7.46 20.62
N GLY A 33 -3.95 -7.01 20.11
CA GLY A 33 -2.90 -6.40 20.91
C GLY A 33 -3.39 -5.18 21.71
N GLN A 34 -4.32 -4.40 21.15
CA GLN A 34 -4.92 -3.25 21.83
C GLN A 34 -5.91 -3.66 22.92
N VAL A 35 -6.69 -4.72 22.71
CA VAL A 35 -7.54 -5.29 23.77
C VAL A 35 -6.68 -5.82 24.92
N VAL A 36 -5.65 -6.62 24.62
CA VAL A 36 -4.75 -7.21 25.61
C VAL A 36 -4.06 -6.14 26.44
N SER A 37 -3.51 -5.10 25.79
CA SER A 37 -2.77 -4.04 26.47
C SER A 37 -3.66 -3.11 27.30
N GLN A 38 -4.84 -2.72 26.81
CA GLN A 38 -5.72 -1.77 27.51
C GLN A 38 -6.47 -2.41 28.68
N PHE A 39 -6.75 -3.72 28.61
CA PHE A 39 -7.56 -4.42 29.62
C PHE A 39 -6.79 -5.45 30.46
N GLY A 40 -5.50 -5.70 30.16
CA GLY A 40 -4.66 -6.61 30.94
C GLY A 40 -5.12 -8.08 30.89
N ILE A 41 -5.68 -8.51 29.76
CA ILE A 41 -6.17 -9.88 29.56
C ILE A 41 -5.24 -10.67 28.66
N SER A 42 -5.34 -12.00 28.67
CA SER A 42 -4.53 -12.87 27.80
C SER A 42 -4.99 -12.91 26.34
N GLY A 43 -6.16 -12.35 26.05
CA GLY A 43 -6.76 -12.28 24.73
C GLY A 43 -8.30 -12.34 24.73
N THR A 44 -8.87 -12.08 23.56
CA THR A 44 -10.31 -12.24 23.29
C THR A 44 -10.70 -13.71 23.24
N ARG A 45 -12.00 -13.97 23.42
CA ARG A 45 -12.61 -15.30 23.48
C ARG A 45 -13.94 -15.27 22.75
N ALA A 46 -14.49 -16.45 22.49
CA ALA A 46 -15.81 -16.61 21.90
C ALA A 46 -16.87 -15.77 22.64
N GLY A 47 -17.66 -15.02 21.89
CA GLY A 47 -18.73 -14.16 22.39
C GLY A 47 -18.29 -12.77 22.88
N ASP A 48 -17.00 -12.46 22.92
CA ASP A 48 -16.56 -11.11 23.25
C ASP A 48 -16.99 -10.11 22.18
N ASN A 49 -17.40 -8.92 22.60
CA ASN A 49 -17.72 -7.80 21.73
C ASN A 49 -16.61 -6.75 21.85
N VAL A 50 -15.94 -6.46 20.75
CA VAL A 50 -14.89 -5.43 20.67
C VAL A 50 -15.44 -4.25 19.89
N ILE A 51 -15.34 -3.05 20.46
CA ILE A 51 -15.84 -1.82 19.85
C ILE A 51 -14.68 -0.84 19.71
N LEU A 52 -14.43 -0.38 18.49
CA LEU A 52 -13.48 0.67 18.18
C LEU A 52 -14.21 1.83 17.50
N SER A 53 -13.90 3.07 17.90
CA SER A 53 -14.38 4.26 17.20
C SER A 53 -13.22 5.00 16.56
N VAL A 54 -13.38 5.37 15.29
CA VAL A 54 -12.40 6.11 14.50
C VAL A 54 -13.02 7.44 14.11
N GLY A 55 -12.45 8.51 14.66
CA GLY A 55 -12.78 9.90 14.35
C GLY A 55 -11.61 10.68 13.75
N ALA A 56 -10.53 9.99 13.36
CA ALA A 56 -9.45 10.61 12.60
C ALA A 56 -9.98 11.13 11.26
N VAL A 57 -9.47 12.27 10.81
CA VAL A 57 -9.81 12.79 9.48
C VAL A 57 -9.25 11.84 8.41
N LYS A 58 -8.04 11.33 8.61
CA LYS A 58 -7.35 10.46 7.66
C LYS A 58 -6.41 9.49 8.34
N LEU A 59 -6.51 8.22 7.94
CA LEU A 59 -5.56 7.16 8.25
C LEU A 59 -5.09 6.54 6.94
N VAL A 60 -3.78 6.53 6.69
CA VAL A 60 -3.18 5.85 5.53
C VAL A 60 -2.28 4.74 6.02
N THR A 61 -2.51 3.55 5.50
CA THR A 61 -1.84 2.35 5.98
C THR A 61 -0.35 2.33 5.66
N GLY A 62 0.47 2.23 6.71
CA GLY A 62 1.94 2.16 6.67
C GLY A 62 2.55 0.80 6.38
N THR A 63 1.76 -0.27 6.49
CA THR A 63 2.18 -1.65 6.14
C THR A 63 1.18 -2.28 5.19
N VAL A 64 1.35 -3.53 4.76
CA VAL A 64 0.35 -4.16 3.88
C VAL A 64 -1.07 -4.11 4.47
N LEU A 65 -1.18 -4.00 5.81
CA LEU A 65 -2.43 -4.00 6.57
C LEU A 65 -2.50 -2.84 7.57
N GLY A 66 -3.68 -2.22 7.72
CA GLY A 66 -3.91 -1.07 8.62
C GLY A 66 -4.55 -1.49 9.94
N LEU A 67 -5.87 -1.60 9.93
CA LEU A 67 -6.63 -2.23 11.01
C LEU A 67 -6.59 -3.74 10.83
N ASP A 68 -5.86 -4.41 11.71
CA ASP A 68 -5.69 -5.85 11.66
C ASP A 68 -6.43 -6.53 12.82
N GLY A 69 -7.54 -7.17 12.47
CA GLY A 69 -8.34 -7.97 13.37
C GLY A 69 -8.04 -9.46 13.31
N SER A 70 -7.06 -9.94 12.53
CA SER A 70 -6.87 -11.38 12.28
C SER A 70 -6.57 -12.22 13.51
N SER A 71 -6.10 -11.57 14.59
CA SER A 71 -5.74 -12.22 15.83
C SER A 71 -6.87 -12.21 16.86
N LEU A 72 -8.00 -11.58 16.55
CA LEU A 72 -9.22 -11.71 17.34
C LEU A 72 -9.69 -13.17 17.28
N HIS A 73 -10.29 -13.65 18.37
CA HIS A 73 -10.91 -14.97 18.38
C HIS A 73 -12.05 -15.04 17.34
N ASP A 74 -12.11 -16.10 16.53
CA ASP A 74 -13.05 -16.25 15.39
C ASP A 74 -14.53 -15.99 15.74
N ASN A 75 -14.96 -16.43 16.93
CA ASN A 75 -16.31 -16.21 17.47
C ASN A 75 -16.50 -14.91 18.28
N ALA A 76 -15.54 -13.98 18.25
CA ALA A 76 -15.74 -12.63 18.75
C ALA A 76 -16.54 -11.80 17.73
N ILE A 77 -17.05 -10.65 18.17
CA ILE A 77 -17.71 -9.68 17.32
C ILE A 77 -16.93 -8.38 17.37
N PHE A 78 -16.51 -7.88 16.21
CA PHE A 78 -15.86 -6.58 16.11
C PHE A 78 -16.82 -5.54 15.54
N THR A 79 -16.95 -4.39 16.21
CA THR A 79 -17.69 -3.24 15.71
C THR A 79 -16.74 -2.07 15.53
N LEU A 80 -16.61 -1.60 14.29
CA LEU A 80 -15.87 -0.41 13.91
C LEU A 80 -16.84 0.73 13.63
N ASN A 81 -16.85 1.74 14.51
CA ASN A 81 -17.63 2.96 14.31
C ASN A 81 -16.75 4.01 13.63
N ILE A 82 -17.18 4.51 12.47
CA ILE A 82 -16.49 5.52 11.68
C ILE A 82 -17.28 6.82 11.76
N VAL A 83 -16.66 7.88 12.23
CA VAL A 83 -17.27 9.22 12.31
C VAL A 83 -17.34 9.83 10.90
N SER A 84 -18.29 10.75 10.70
CA SER A 84 -18.45 11.45 9.42
C SER A 84 -17.17 12.16 9.00
N GLY A 85 -16.79 12.01 7.73
CA GLY A 85 -15.60 12.63 7.14
C GLY A 85 -14.29 11.84 7.31
N THR A 86 -14.29 10.75 8.09
CA THR A 86 -13.11 9.89 8.25
C THR A 86 -12.77 9.14 6.97
N LYS A 87 -11.48 9.13 6.61
CA LYS A 87 -10.92 8.30 5.53
C LYS A 87 -9.95 7.26 6.09
N ILE A 88 -10.15 5.99 5.74
CA ILE A 88 -9.23 4.89 6.02
C ILE A 88 -8.75 4.35 4.69
N LEU A 89 -7.47 4.59 4.38
CA LEU A 89 -6.90 4.40 3.05
C LEU A 89 -5.78 3.36 3.11
N GLY A 90 -5.78 2.39 2.19
CA GLY A 90 -4.60 1.57 1.97
C GLY A 90 -3.50 2.44 1.36
N GLY A 91 -2.27 2.36 1.87
CA GLY A 91 -1.14 3.00 1.19
C GLY A 91 -0.94 2.40 -0.21
N GLY A 92 -0.74 3.23 -1.22
CA GLY A 92 -0.32 2.79 -2.55
C GLY A 92 1.05 2.08 -2.58
N GLY A 93 1.29 1.36 -3.67
CA GLY A 93 2.54 0.64 -3.90
C GLY A 93 3.66 1.57 -4.38
N ASN A 94 4.91 1.22 -4.05
CA ASN A 94 6.08 1.95 -4.54
C ASN A 94 6.33 1.70 -6.03
N GLY A 95 6.91 2.67 -6.73
CA GLY A 95 7.38 2.47 -8.09
C GLY A 95 8.60 1.54 -8.16
N GLY A 96 8.72 0.77 -9.24
CA GLY A 96 9.86 -0.09 -9.48
C GLY A 96 11.10 0.70 -9.94
N ASN A 97 12.30 0.26 -9.58
CA ASN A 97 13.55 0.89 -9.99
C ASN A 97 13.85 0.58 -11.46
N GLY A 98 14.44 1.54 -12.16
CA GLY A 98 14.94 1.36 -13.51
C GLY A 98 16.13 0.39 -13.58
N GLY A 99 16.22 -0.33 -14.71
CA GLY A 99 17.31 -1.26 -14.99
C GLY A 99 18.62 -0.55 -15.30
N PHE A 100 19.75 -1.18 -14.97
CA PHE A 100 21.07 -0.64 -15.28
C PHE A 100 21.48 -0.89 -16.74
N ALA A 101 22.48 -0.16 -17.21
CA ALA A 101 23.15 -0.41 -18.47
C ALA A 101 24.66 -0.25 -18.35
N VAL A 102 25.41 -1.15 -19.00
CA VAL A 102 26.87 -1.12 -19.10
C VAL A 102 27.26 -1.33 -20.55
N PHE A 103 28.07 -0.42 -21.08
CA PHE A 103 28.70 -0.56 -22.39
C PHE A 103 30.22 -0.63 -22.27
N ASP A 104 30.78 -1.72 -22.78
CA ASP A 104 32.20 -1.95 -22.99
C ASP A 104 32.55 -1.53 -24.43
N PRO A 105 33.30 -0.43 -24.61
CA PRO A 105 33.65 0.07 -25.94
C PRO A 105 34.75 -0.76 -26.62
N GLU A 106 35.45 -1.64 -25.91
CA GLU A 106 36.58 -2.39 -26.45
C GLU A 106 36.14 -3.75 -27.03
N PRO A 107 36.44 -4.04 -28.31
CA PRO A 107 36.17 -5.35 -28.88
C PRO A 107 36.87 -6.46 -28.07
N PRO A 108 36.17 -7.57 -27.76
CA PRO A 108 34.92 -8.00 -28.38
C PRO A 108 33.63 -7.61 -27.61
N ASN A 109 33.66 -6.55 -26.80
CA ASN A 109 32.55 -6.00 -26.02
C ASN A 109 31.95 -7.00 -25.03
N ILE A 110 32.82 -7.76 -24.34
CA ILE A 110 32.41 -8.84 -23.42
C ILE A 110 31.70 -8.25 -22.19
N GLY A 111 31.95 -6.99 -21.85
CA GLY A 111 31.33 -6.31 -20.70
C GLY A 111 29.95 -5.70 -20.95
N ASN A 112 29.39 -5.79 -22.16
CA ASN A 112 28.06 -5.24 -22.45
C ASN A 112 26.97 -5.96 -21.65
N ALA A 113 26.16 -5.20 -20.91
CA ALA A 113 25.06 -5.74 -20.12
C ALA A 113 23.94 -4.72 -19.96
N ALA A 114 22.69 -5.19 -19.94
CA ALA A 114 21.57 -4.40 -19.44
C ALA A 114 20.78 -5.22 -18.41
N GLY A 115 20.35 -4.53 -17.35
CA GLY A 115 19.48 -5.07 -16.33
C GLY A 115 18.02 -4.78 -16.62
N ALA A 116 17.15 -5.71 -16.22
CA ALA A 116 15.71 -5.48 -16.21
C ALA A 116 15.33 -4.42 -15.18
N GLY A 117 14.24 -3.70 -15.44
CA GLY A 117 13.59 -2.88 -14.42
C GLY A 117 12.90 -3.74 -13.37
N THR A 118 12.73 -3.23 -12.15
CA THR A 118 12.03 -3.96 -11.10
C THR A 118 10.52 -3.73 -11.19
N ASN A 119 9.74 -4.68 -10.68
CA ASN A 119 8.28 -4.56 -10.63
C ASN A 119 7.85 -3.43 -9.70
N GLY A 120 6.68 -2.86 -9.98
CA GLY A 120 5.97 -1.98 -9.07
C GLY A 120 5.45 -2.73 -7.85
N GLY A 121 5.39 -2.04 -6.71
CA GLY A 121 4.87 -2.56 -5.45
C GLY A 121 3.35 -2.72 -5.47
N ILE A 122 2.86 -3.61 -4.62
CA ILE A 122 1.43 -3.87 -4.42
C ILE A 122 0.85 -2.76 -3.53
N GLY A 123 -0.35 -2.28 -3.85
CA GLY A 123 -1.09 -1.39 -2.99
C GLY A 123 -1.73 -2.12 -1.79
N HIS A 124 -1.89 -1.41 -0.68
CA HIS A 124 -2.19 -2.00 0.61
C HIS A 124 -3.70 -2.19 0.86
N THR A 125 -4.02 -3.01 1.85
CA THR A 125 -5.39 -3.25 2.30
C THR A 125 -5.62 -2.61 3.67
N PRO A 126 -6.46 -1.58 3.80
CA PRO A 126 -6.56 -0.85 5.07
C PRO A 126 -7.20 -1.63 6.20
N ILE A 127 -8.03 -2.65 5.92
CA ILE A 127 -8.74 -3.43 6.93
C ILE A 127 -8.63 -4.92 6.64
N ARG A 128 -8.16 -5.70 7.62
CA ARG A 128 -8.26 -7.17 7.63
C ARG A 128 -9.10 -7.65 8.80
N LEU A 129 -10.07 -8.51 8.52
CA LEU A 129 -10.96 -9.09 9.51
C LEU A 129 -10.33 -10.37 10.10
N GLY A 130 -10.70 -10.70 11.34
CA GLY A 130 -10.45 -12.01 11.96
C GLY A 130 -11.66 -12.58 12.70
N CYS A 131 -12.81 -11.92 12.59
CA CYS A 131 -14.06 -12.37 13.18
C CYS A 131 -15.24 -11.65 12.50
N THR A 132 -16.46 -11.98 12.92
CA THR A 132 -17.66 -11.28 12.43
C THR A 132 -17.55 -9.79 12.72
N THR A 133 -17.63 -8.96 11.67
CA THR A 133 -17.37 -7.52 11.78
C THR A 133 -18.54 -6.67 11.31
N PHE A 134 -18.87 -5.64 12.09
CA PHE A 134 -19.82 -4.60 11.75
C PHE A 134 -19.09 -3.27 11.60
N ILE A 135 -19.15 -2.66 10.41
CA ILE A 135 -18.67 -1.30 10.17
C ILE A 135 -19.89 -0.38 10.10
N LYS A 136 -19.93 0.63 10.97
CA LYS A 136 -21.06 1.56 11.10
C LYS A 136 -20.55 2.99 11.06
N GLY A 137 -21.33 3.93 10.52
CA GLY A 137 -20.95 5.34 10.56
C GLY A 137 -21.99 6.30 10.02
N ALA A 138 -21.56 7.50 9.63
CA ALA A 138 -22.43 8.55 9.09
C ALA A 138 -21.76 9.28 7.91
N ALA A 139 -21.23 8.51 6.95
CA ALA A 139 -20.42 8.93 5.79
C ALA A 139 -18.90 9.09 6.03
N GLY A 140 -18.18 7.96 5.93
CA GLY A 140 -16.73 7.88 5.83
C GLY A 140 -16.30 7.01 4.65
N ASN A 141 -15.02 7.01 4.32
CA ASN A 141 -14.48 6.28 3.17
C ASN A 141 -13.49 5.21 3.63
N ILE A 142 -13.61 4.01 3.06
CA ILE A 142 -12.61 2.95 3.13
C ILE A 142 -12.15 2.70 1.69
N GLU A 143 -10.87 2.91 1.41
CA GLU A 143 -10.35 2.86 0.04
C GLU A 143 -9.07 2.04 -0.02
N LEU A 144 -8.98 1.20 -1.05
CA LEU A 144 -7.81 0.38 -1.33
C LEU A 144 -6.55 1.23 -1.60
N GLY A 145 -5.38 0.64 -1.39
CA GLY A 145 -4.12 1.18 -1.92
C GLY A 145 -3.90 0.73 -3.35
N TYR A 146 -3.52 1.64 -4.24
CA TYR A 146 -3.31 1.36 -5.67
C TYR A 146 -1.89 0.89 -5.96
N GLY A 147 -1.71 0.04 -6.98
CA GLY A 147 -0.39 -0.49 -7.36
C GLY A 147 0.61 0.58 -7.86
N GLY A 148 1.91 0.33 -7.67
CA GLY A 148 2.99 1.15 -8.24
C GLY A 148 3.30 0.79 -9.69
N GLY A 149 3.90 1.71 -10.44
CA GLY A 149 4.37 1.46 -11.81
C GLY A 149 5.67 0.66 -11.85
N GLY A 150 5.88 -0.14 -12.89
CA GLY A 150 7.14 -0.88 -13.08
C GLY A 150 8.29 0.03 -13.53
N GLY A 151 9.54 -0.30 -13.18
CA GLY A 151 10.72 0.39 -13.69
C GLY A 151 11.01 0.01 -15.14
N GLY A 152 11.57 0.92 -15.94
CA GLY A 152 11.98 0.64 -17.30
C GLY A 152 13.24 -0.22 -17.36
N GLY A 153 13.42 -1.00 -18.43
CA GLY A 153 14.63 -1.79 -18.65
C GLY A 153 15.80 -0.93 -19.14
N GLY A 154 17.03 -1.30 -18.78
CA GLY A 154 18.22 -0.63 -19.32
C GLY A 154 18.48 -0.99 -20.77
N ASP A 155 19.34 -0.21 -21.42
CA ASP A 155 19.78 -0.44 -22.79
C ASP A 155 21.30 -0.45 -22.93
N TRP A 156 21.85 -1.52 -23.51
CA TRP A 156 23.28 -1.64 -23.78
C TRP A 156 23.58 -1.25 -25.23
N GLY A 157 24.46 -0.27 -25.42
CA GLY A 157 24.86 0.22 -26.72
C GLY A 157 25.85 1.37 -26.62
N PRO A 158 26.36 1.89 -27.74
CA PRO A 158 27.32 3.00 -27.75
C PRO A 158 26.83 4.25 -27.02
N SER A 159 25.50 4.39 -26.90
CA SER A 159 24.82 5.40 -26.09
C SER A 159 24.00 4.73 -24.98
N ALA A 160 24.64 3.93 -24.11
CA ALA A 160 23.93 3.17 -23.08
C ALA A 160 23.01 4.04 -22.20
N GLY A 161 21.81 3.55 -21.93
CA GLY A 161 20.79 4.26 -21.16
C GLY A 161 20.27 3.44 -19.99
N GLY A 162 20.23 4.06 -18.82
CA GLY A 162 19.58 3.47 -17.65
C GLY A 162 18.06 3.55 -17.81
N GLY A 163 17.33 2.55 -17.33
CA GLY A 163 15.87 2.57 -17.35
C GLY A 163 15.28 3.64 -16.43
N GLY A 164 14.11 4.18 -16.74
CA GLY A 164 13.40 5.13 -15.88
C GLY A 164 12.75 4.45 -14.67
N GLY A 165 12.66 5.12 -13.53
CA GLY A 165 11.96 4.61 -12.35
C GLY A 165 10.45 4.68 -12.50
N GLY A 166 9.71 3.68 -12.02
CA GLY A 166 8.25 3.67 -12.01
C GLY A 166 7.65 4.71 -11.05
N GLY A 167 6.44 5.18 -11.31
CA GLY A 167 5.73 6.09 -10.40
C GLY A 167 5.01 5.36 -9.26
N GLY A 168 4.88 5.98 -8.08
CA GLY A 168 4.13 5.39 -6.97
C GLY A 168 2.61 5.33 -7.21
N GLY A 169 1.94 4.37 -6.58
CA GLY A 169 0.47 4.28 -6.55
C GLY A 169 -0.14 5.23 -5.51
N ALA A 170 -1.35 5.75 -5.79
CA ALA A 170 -2.14 6.49 -4.82
C ALA A 170 -2.86 5.56 -3.83
N PRO A 171 -3.49 6.08 -2.78
CA PRO A 171 -3.09 7.28 -2.04
C PRO A 171 -1.71 7.06 -1.40
N LEU A 172 -0.89 8.12 -1.30
CA LEU A 172 0.37 8.21 -0.51
C LEU A 172 0.81 6.86 0.10
N GLY A 173 1.63 6.10 -0.62
CA GLY A 173 1.96 4.71 -0.29
C GLY A 173 2.83 4.44 0.93
N THR A 174 3.20 3.17 1.14
CA THR A 174 4.26 2.77 2.07
C THR A 174 5.52 3.58 1.79
N ASN A 175 6.19 4.13 2.81
CA ASN A 175 7.29 5.09 2.61
C ASN A 175 6.92 6.36 1.81
N ARG A 176 5.63 6.65 1.61
CA ARG A 176 5.00 7.74 0.83
C ARG A 176 4.74 7.47 -0.66
N GLY A 177 4.63 6.20 -1.08
CA GLY A 177 4.30 5.86 -2.47
C GLY A 177 5.37 6.45 -3.39
N LEU A 178 6.61 6.14 -3.05
CA LEU A 178 7.76 6.75 -3.67
C LEU A 178 7.86 6.28 -5.12
N GLY A 179 8.29 7.18 -5.99
CA GLY A 179 8.79 6.77 -7.29
C GLY A 179 10.02 5.88 -7.13
N GLY A 180 10.17 4.92 -8.03
CA GLY A 180 11.39 4.13 -8.14
C GLY A 180 12.56 5.01 -8.57
N ALA A 181 13.76 4.61 -8.18
CA ALA A 181 14.98 5.24 -8.66
C ALA A 181 15.17 4.99 -10.17
N GLY A 182 15.83 5.92 -10.85
CA GLY A 182 16.32 5.69 -12.20
C GLY A 182 17.49 4.69 -12.19
N GLY A 183 17.65 3.96 -13.29
CA GLY A 183 18.77 3.07 -13.51
C GLY A 183 20.04 3.84 -13.89
N ASN A 184 21.19 3.30 -13.50
CA ASN A 184 22.49 3.87 -13.86
C ASN A 184 22.95 3.36 -15.23
N ALA A 185 23.63 4.23 -15.98
CA ALA A 185 24.32 3.88 -17.21
C ALA A 185 25.82 4.13 -17.08
N GLU A 186 26.64 3.13 -17.42
CA GLU A 186 28.09 3.20 -17.37
C GLU A 186 28.70 2.83 -18.75
N GLY A 187 29.84 3.44 -19.11
CA GLY A 187 30.57 3.12 -20.34
C GLY A 187 30.97 4.33 -21.19
N GLY A 188 30.54 4.32 -22.46
CA GLY A 188 31.02 5.20 -23.54
C GLY A 188 30.54 6.66 -23.52
N SER A 189 30.90 7.42 -24.56
CA SER A 189 30.49 8.83 -24.69
C SER A 189 28.98 8.93 -24.93
N GLY A 190 28.27 9.68 -24.07
CA GLY A 190 26.83 9.88 -24.21
C GLY A 190 25.98 8.88 -23.44
N THR A 191 26.50 8.24 -22.39
CA THR A 191 25.64 7.51 -21.44
C THR A 191 24.73 8.47 -20.67
N VAL A 192 23.48 8.06 -20.46
CA VAL A 192 22.48 8.84 -19.73
C VAL A 192 21.78 7.95 -18.71
N ASN A 193 21.80 8.36 -17.45
CA ASN A 193 21.03 7.69 -16.40
C ASN A 193 19.54 7.87 -16.65
N GLY A 194 18.76 6.87 -16.25
CA GLY A 194 17.31 7.04 -16.15
C GLY A 194 16.95 8.04 -15.07
N THR A 195 15.78 8.66 -15.20
CA THR A 195 15.23 9.55 -14.18
C THR A 195 14.34 8.78 -13.20
N ALA A 196 14.27 9.23 -11.96
CA ALA A 196 13.38 8.65 -10.96
C ALA A 196 11.91 8.91 -11.31
N GLY A 197 11.03 8.00 -10.87
CA GLY A 197 9.60 8.22 -10.93
C GLY A 197 9.14 9.30 -9.95
N GLY A 198 7.95 9.84 -10.18
CA GLY A 198 7.27 10.73 -9.25
C GLY A 198 6.62 9.97 -8.10
N ASN A 199 6.54 10.63 -6.95
CA ASN A 199 5.77 10.13 -5.82
C ASN A 199 4.28 10.34 -6.08
N ALA A 200 3.45 9.46 -5.52
CA ALA A 200 2.00 9.68 -5.50
C ALA A 200 1.60 10.76 -4.48
N THR A 201 0.39 11.27 -4.65
CA THR A 201 -0.33 12.07 -3.66
C THR A 201 -1.53 11.28 -3.15
N GLU A 202 -2.43 11.90 -2.39
CA GLU A 202 -3.65 11.23 -1.93
C GLU A 202 -4.53 10.76 -3.11
N THR A 203 -4.60 11.50 -4.20
CA THR A 203 -5.55 11.21 -5.29
C THR A 203 -4.89 11.04 -6.64
N VAL A 204 -3.63 11.44 -6.77
CA VAL A 204 -2.89 11.42 -8.03
C VAL A 204 -1.73 10.44 -7.92
N LYS A 205 -1.66 9.52 -8.88
CA LYS A 205 -0.52 8.61 -9.03
C LYS A 205 0.78 9.35 -9.30
N GLY A 206 1.89 8.69 -8.97
CA GLY A 206 3.20 9.06 -9.46
C GLY A 206 3.35 8.82 -10.95
N ALA A 207 4.00 9.75 -11.65
CA ALA A 207 4.40 9.55 -13.03
C ALA A 207 5.65 8.66 -13.12
N GLY A 208 5.79 7.85 -14.17
CA GLY A 208 7.04 7.16 -14.46
C GLY A 208 8.12 8.13 -14.92
N GLY A 209 9.37 7.86 -14.55
CA GLY A 209 10.55 8.57 -15.01
C GLY A 209 10.90 8.20 -16.45
N ALA A 210 11.48 9.14 -17.19
CA ALA A 210 12.08 8.86 -18.49
C ALA A 210 13.29 7.93 -18.35
N GLY A 211 13.46 7.02 -19.30
CA GLY A 211 14.72 6.30 -19.49
C GLY A 211 15.81 7.24 -19.99
N GLY A 212 17.07 6.81 -19.84
CA GLY A 212 18.20 7.38 -20.55
C GLY A 212 18.15 7.04 -22.04
N ASN A 213 19.27 7.21 -22.74
CA ASN A 213 19.36 6.95 -24.17
C ASN A 213 18.91 5.52 -24.50
N ASP A 214 17.81 5.40 -25.24
CA ASP A 214 17.17 4.12 -25.64
C ASP A 214 16.79 3.17 -24.48
N GLY A 215 16.94 3.62 -23.23
CA GLY A 215 16.43 2.96 -22.03
C GLY A 215 14.92 3.05 -21.96
N GLY A 216 14.28 2.01 -21.44
CA GLY A 216 12.84 1.99 -21.23
C GLY A 216 12.40 3.05 -20.23
N ALA A 217 11.27 3.73 -20.48
CA ALA A 217 10.65 4.61 -19.49
C ALA A 217 10.01 3.79 -18.34
N GLY A 218 9.94 4.36 -17.14
CA GLY A 218 9.16 3.80 -16.05
C GLY A 218 7.66 3.90 -16.34
N GLY A 219 6.89 2.95 -15.83
CA GLY A 219 5.43 2.97 -15.86
C GLY A 219 4.88 3.94 -14.82
N ASN A 220 3.71 4.53 -15.10
CA ASN A 220 2.98 5.32 -14.10
C ASN A 220 2.36 4.39 -13.03
N GLY A 221 2.17 4.89 -11.81
CA GLY A 221 1.40 4.19 -10.78
C GLY A 221 -0.09 4.07 -11.11
N ALA A 222 -0.87 3.51 -10.20
CA ALA A 222 -2.33 3.46 -10.28
C ALA A 222 -3.00 4.55 -9.41
N GLN A 223 -4.24 4.85 -9.75
CA GLN A 223 -5.16 5.70 -8.98
C GLN A 223 -6.60 5.30 -9.31
N VAL A 224 -7.58 5.94 -8.67
CA VAL A 224 -9.01 5.73 -8.95
C VAL A 224 -9.29 5.75 -10.46
N GLY A 225 -9.82 4.65 -10.98
CA GLY A 225 -10.21 4.49 -12.38
C GLY A 225 -9.04 4.32 -13.36
N VAL A 226 -7.80 4.24 -12.90
CA VAL A 226 -6.61 4.14 -13.75
C VAL A 226 -5.64 3.10 -13.21
N ALA A 227 -5.46 2.01 -13.96
CA ALA A 227 -4.52 0.94 -13.61
C ALA A 227 -3.06 1.39 -13.70
N ALA A 228 -2.20 0.68 -12.97
CA ALA A 228 -0.76 0.86 -12.97
C ALA A 228 -0.18 0.33 -14.28
N GLN A 229 0.96 0.87 -14.67
CA GLN A 229 1.60 0.55 -15.95
C GLN A 229 2.92 -0.17 -15.74
N ALA A 230 3.21 -1.12 -16.62
CA ALA A 230 4.53 -1.73 -16.71
C ALA A 230 5.54 -0.69 -17.24
N GLY A 231 6.81 -0.90 -16.91
CA GLY A 231 7.90 -0.15 -17.53
C GLY A 231 8.08 -0.54 -18.99
N GLY A 232 8.54 0.42 -19.80
CA GLY A 232 9.01 0.15 -21.15
C GLY A 232 10.30 -0.67 -21.15
N SER A 233 10.55 -1.36 -22.25
CA SER A 233 11.81 -2.09 -22.47
C SER A 233 12.84 -1.21 -23.18
N GLY A 234 14.10 -1.39 -22.83
CA GLY A 234 15.24 -1.10 -23.72
C GLY A 234 15.67 -2.43 -24.36
N ASN A 235 16.97 -2.73 -24.34
CA ASN A 235 17.44 -4.09 -24.61
C ASN A 235 17.08 -5.09 -23.50
N ALA A 236 16.86 -4.62 -22.27
CA ALA A 236 16.28 -5.42 -21.20
C ALA A 236 14.78 -5.11 -21.01
N ALA A 237 14.06 -6.09 -20.46
CA ALA A 237 12.64 -5.94 -20.15
C ALA A 237 12.41 -4.90 -19.04
N GLY A 238 11.33 -4.12 -19.18
CA GLY A 238 10.78 -3.37 -18.06
C GLY A 238 10.14 -4.27 -17.01
N GLY A 239 10.03 -3.76 -15.79
CA GLY A 239 9.30 -4.40 -14.71
C GLY A 239 7.79 -4.34 -14.91
N SER A 240 7.08 -5.30 -14.33
CA SER A 240 5.62 -5.34 -14.37
C SER A 240 5.00 -4.24 -13.50
N ALA A 241 3.75 -3.87 -13.82
CA ALA A 241 2.93 -3.06 -12.92
C ALA A 241 2.68 -3.80 -11.60
N GLY A 242 2.58 -3.04 -10.51
CA GLY A 242 2.06 -3.51 -9.24
C GLY A 242 0.54 -3.69 -9.28
N SER A 243 0.02 -4.58 -8.45
CA SER A 243 -1.42 -4.78 -8.31
C SER A 243 -2.01 -3.85 -7.25
N ASP A 244 -3.29 -3.54 -7.40
CA ASP A 244 -4.10 -2.90 -6.37
C ASP A 244 -4.29 -3.82 -5.15
N GLY A 245 -4.46 -3.23 -3.98
CA GLY A 245 -4.90 -3.92 -2.77
C GLY A 245 -6.40 -4.15 -2.72
N GLY A 246 -6.87 -4.75 -1.63
CA GLY A 246 -8.28 -4.75 -1.28
C GLY A 246 -8.67 -3.50 -0.50
N ALA A 247 -9.95 -3.16 -0.44
CA ALA A 247 -10.45 -2.22 0.56
C ALA A 247 -10.63 -2.92 1.92
N ILE A 248 -11.13 -4.17 1.91
CA ILE A 248 -11.33 -4.97 3.11
C ILE A 248 -11.02 -6.43 2.79
N SER A 249 -10.18 -7.07 3.60
CA SER A 249 -9.96 -8.51 3.53
C SER A 249 -10.80 -9.24 4.59
N LYS A 250 -11.76 -10.05 4.15
CA LYS A 250 -12.73 -10.76 5.00
C LYS A 250 -12.18 -12.01 5.66
N GLN A 251 -11.18 -12.66 5.06
CA GLN A 251 -10.60 -13.92 5.57
C GLN A 251 -11.66 -15.03 5.82
N GLY A 252 -12.77 -15.00 5.09
CA GLY A 252 -13.89 -15.96 5.27
C GLY A 252 -14.91 -15.58 6.35
N PHE A 253 -14.78 -14.41 7.00
CA PHE A 253 -15.72 -13.92 8.01
C PHE A 253 -16.83 -13.04 7.42
N ASP A 254 -17.94 -13.00 8.15
CA ASP A 254 -19.08 -12.14 7.83
C ASP A 254 -18.76 -10.66 8.07
N LEU A 255 -19.20 -9.82 7.14
CA LEU A 255 -19.04 -8.37 7.19
C LEU A 255 -20.36 -7.70 6.87
N THR A 256 -20.76 -6.77 7.73
CA THR A 256 -21.84 -5.82 7.47
C THR A 256 -21.29 -4.41 7.45
N VAL A 257 -21.60 -3.63 6.42
CA VAL A 257 -21.27 -2.20 6.32
C VAL A 257 -22.57 -1.40 6.26
N ASP A 258 -22.73 -0.42 7.13
CA ASP A 258 -23.94 0.40 7.26
C ASP A 258 -23.59 1.88 7.54
N GLY A 259 -24.57 2.78 7.40
CA GLY A 259 -24.45 4.17 7.80
C GLY A 259 -23.79 5.10 6.76
N GLY A 260 -23.95 4.78 5.48
CA GLY A 260 -23.45 5.61 4.38
C GLY A 260 -21.93 5.56 4.18
N ILE A 261 -21.26 4.54 4.70
CA ILE A 261 -19.83 4.29 4.44
C ILE A 261 -19.63 3.94 2.97
N THR A 262 -18.70 4.62 2.30
CA THR A 262 -18.30 4.31 0.94
C THR A 262 -17.08 3.39 0.96
N VAL A 263 -17.21 2.22 0.34
CA VAL A 263 -16.09 1.26 0.18
C VAL A 263 -15.64 1.29 -1.28
N ILE A 264 -14.40 1.72 -1.50
CA ILE A 264 -13.80 1.85 -2.83
C ILE A 264 -12.72 0.77 -2.97
N GLY A 265 -13.09 -0.33 -3.61
CA GLY A 265 -12.19 -1.46 -3.87
C GLY A 265 -12.79 -2.82 -3.62
N ALA A 266 -11.97 -3.84 -3.83
CA ALA A 266 -12.37 -5.22 -3.60
C ALA A 266 -12.63 -5.47 -2.11
N VAL A 267 -13.69 -6.22 -1.84
CA VAL A 267 -13.98 -6.80 -0.52
C VAL A 267 -13.89 -8.31 -0.69
N SER A 268 -12.80 -8.91 -0.20
CA SER A 268 -12.42 -10.30 -0.49
C SER A 268 -12.18 -11.12 0.76
#